data_AF-A0A955E9E8-F1
#
_entry.id   AF-A0A955E9E8-F1
#
_cell.length_a   1.000
_cell.length_b   1.000
_cell.length_c   1.000
_cell.angle_alpha   90.00
_cell.angle_beta   90.00
_cell.angle_gamma   90.00
#
_symmetry.space_group_name_H-M   'P 1'
#
loop_
_entity.id
_entity.type
_entity.pdbx_description
1 polymer ?
#
loop_
_entity_poly.entity_id
_entity_poly.type
_entity_poly.pdbx_seq_one_letter_code
_entity_poly.pdbx_strand_id
1 'polypeptide(L)'
;MEYLARIWSCVESPRFASTISGRLRFAATPMAIIDLLAILPAFLPFIGIDLRVLRSLRVFRIIRIAKLGRYSRALQMIAQAFKSKREHLITSAFFMLVLILIAASLMYYAERDAQPDHFDSIPSAMWWSVVTLTTVGYGDVYPVTPVGRLLAAVMAILGVGMVALPTSILGAGFIEQMSKPSPRPHPACPHCGRSLQA
;
A
#
# COMPACT_ATOMS: atom_id res chain seq x y z
N MET A 1 5.21 27.61 -8.21
CA MET A 1 4.21 28.59 -7.71
C MET A 1 3.24 27.97 -6.70
N GLU A 2 2.47 26.94 -7.05
CA GLU A 2 1.48 26.30 -6.15
C GLU A 2 2.03 25.88 -4.76
N TYR A 3 3.22 25.28 -4.70
CA TYR A 3 3.84 24.84 -3.43
C TYR A 3 4.20 25.99 -2.49
N LEU A 4 4.76 27.08 -3.03
CA LEU A 4 5.14 28.27 -2.26
C LEU A 4 3.90 29.02 -1.74
N ALA A 5 2.85 29.12 -2.57
CA ALA A 5 1.58 29.71 -2.17
C ALA A 5 0.94 28.96 -0.99
N ARG A 6 1.02 27.61 -0.98
CA ARG A 6 0.51 26.78 0.12
C ARG A 6 1.31 26.93 1.42
N ILE A 7 2.64 27.05 1.34
CA ILE A 7 3.47 27.34 2.51
C ILE A 7 3.17 28.74 3.05
N TRP A 8 2.91 29.71 2.18
CA TRP A 8 2.56 31.07 2.60
C TRP A 8 1.19 31.12 3.29
N SER A 9 0.18 30.45 2.75
CA SER A 9 -1.20 30.44 3.28
C SER A 9 -1.43 29.47 4.45
N CYS A 10 -0.48 28.59 4.79
CA CYS A 10 -0.70 27.58 5.84
C CYS A 10 -0.92 28.17 7.25
N VAL A 11 -0.41 29.38 7.50
CA VAL A 11 -0.48 30.08 8.81
C VAL A 11 -1.91 30.52 9.17
N GLU A 12 -2.80 30.60 8.18
CA GLU A 12 -4.21 30.95 8.37
C GLU A 12 -5.01 29.82 9.04
N SER A 13 -4.49 28.59 9.03
CA SER A 13 -5.10 27.48 9.76
C SER A 13 -4.68 27.51 11.25
N PRO A 14 -5.62 27.33 12.20
CA PRO A 14 -5.31 27.35 13.64
C PRO A 14 -4.25 26.33 14.05
N ARG A 15 -4.09 25.26 13.25
CA ARG A 15 -3.16 24.15 13.46
C ARG A 15 -1.70 24.50 13.18
N PHE A 16 -1.43 25.54 12.39
CA PHE A 16 -0.08 25.96 11.98
C PHE A 16 0.16 27.47 12.21
N ALA A 17 -0.50 28.06 13.21
CA ALA A 17 -0.56 29.51 13.45
C ALA A 17 0.80 30.18 13.76
N SER A 18 1.86 29.43 14.07
CA SER A 18 3.18 30.00 14.35
C SER A 18 3.96 30.34 13.06
N THR A 19 4.52 31.56 13.00
CA THR A 19 5.11 32.16 11.80
C THR A 19 6.21 31.31 11.15
N ILE A 20 7.11 30.72 11.94
CA ILE A 20 8.26 29.95 11.43
C ILE A 20 8.09 28.45 11.72
N SER A 21 7.77 28.09 12.96
CA SER A 21 7.61 26.69 13.36
C SER A 21 6.37 26.03 12.73
N GLY A 22 5.30 26.79 12.44
CA GLY A 22 4.09 26.30 11.79
C GLY A 22 4.33 25.96 10.33
N ARG A 23 5.09 26.82 9.62
CA ARG A 23 5.52 26.60 8.23
C ARG A 23 6.45 25.39 8.09
N LEU A 24 7.43 25.24 8.98
CA LEU A 24 8.30 24.05 9.02
C LEU A 24 7.52 22.77 9.32
N ARG A 25 6.58 22.82 10.28
CA ARG A 25 5.69 21.70 10.59
C ARG A 25 4.77 21.34 9.42
N PHE A 26 4.33 22.32 8.63
CA PHE A 26 3.58 22.09 7.39
C PHE A 26 4.46 21.48 6.29
N ALA A 27 5.68 21.98 6.09
CA ALA A 27 6.63 21.45 5.11
C ALA A 27 7.05 19.99 5.40
N ALA A 28 7.07 19.60 6.69
CA ALA A 28 7.31 18.23 7.12
C ALA A 28 6.08 17.30 7.00
N THR A 29 4.92 17.78 6.54
CA THR A 29 3.78 16.90 6.28
C THR A 29 4.07 16.01 5.06
N PRO A 30 3.62 14.73 5.07
CA PRO A 30 3.86 13.82 3.95
C PRO A 30 3.43 14.37 2.59
N MET A 31 2.35 15.17 2.58
CA MET A 31 1.81 15.81 1.37
C MET A 31 2.70 16.96 0.85
N ALA A 32 3.29 17.75 1.75
CA ALA A 32 4.23 18.80 1.35
C ALA A 32 5.56 18.19 0.86
N ILE A 33 6.01 17.09 1.48
CA ILE A 33 7.19 16.34 1.04
C ILE A 33 7.00 15.78 -0.37
N ILE A 34 5.83 15.18 -0.68
CA ILE A 34 5.49 14.70 -2.03
C ILE A 34 5.53 15.84 -3.05
N ASP A 35 4.97 17.01 -2.69
CA ASP A 35 4.96 18.18 -3.57
C ASP A 35 6.38 18.73 -3.80
N LEU A 36 7.23 18.73 -2.76
CA LEU A 36 8.63 19.15 -2.83
C LEU A 36 9.43 18.19 -3.74
N LEU A 37 9.33 16.88 -3.51
CA LEU A 37 10.03 15.86 -4.29
C LEU A 37 9.60 15.84 -5.77
N ALA A 38 8.34 16.15 -6.07
CA ALA A 38 7.85 16.23 -7.44
C ALA A 38 8.35 17.48 -8.21
N ILE A 39 8.85 18.48 -7.50
CA ILE A 39 9.32 19.76 -8.03
C ILE A 39 10.85 19.82 -8.03
N LEU A 40 11.51 19.17 -7.06
CA LEU A 40 12.95 19.18 -6.83
C LEU A 40 13.78 18.86 -8.10
N PRO A 41 13.48 17.84 -8.93
CA PRO A 41 14.26 17.53 -10.13
C PRO A 41 14.29 18.66 -11.18
N ALA A 42 13.33 19.59 -11.15
CA ALA A 42 13.28 20.71 -12.09
C ALA A 42 14.25 21.85 -11.71
N PHE A 43 14.67 21.94 -10.45
CA PHE A 43 15.53 23.01 -9.94
C PHE A 43 17.01 22.61 -9.84
N LEU A 44 17.31 21.31 -9.76
CA LEU A 44 18.69 20.79 -9.65
C LEU A 44 19.62 21.10 -10.84
N PRO A 45 19.14 21.23 -12.11
CA PRO A 45 20.00 21.66 -13.22
C PRO A 45 20.61 23.06 -13.03
N PHE A 46 19.93 23.95 -12.30
CA PHE A 46 20.41 25.32 -12.05
C PHE A 46 21.53 25.37 -11.00
N ILE A 47 21.77 24.28 -10.26
CA ILE A 47 22.77 24.17 -9.17
C ILE A 47 24.07 23.51 -9.68
N GLY A 48 24.13 23.10 -10.95
CA GLY A 48 25.34 22.51 -11.56
C GLY A 48 25.55 21.02 -11.22
N ILE A 49 24.50 20.31 -10.84
CA ILE A 49 24.57 18.88 -10.50
C ILE A 49 24.72 18.03 -11.77
N ASP A 50 25.55 16.99 -11.68
CA ASP A 50 25.91 16.09 -12.77
C ASP A 50 24.70 15.49 -13.53
N LEU A 51 24.80 15.46 -14.85
CA LEU A 51 23.76 15.05 -15.80
C LEU A 51 23.31 13.59 -15.59
N ARG A 52 24.19 12.73 -15.03
CA ARG A 52 23.88 11.33 -14.70
C ARG A 52 22.91 11.21 -13.51
N VAL A 53 23.13 11.99 -12.45
CA VAL A 53 22.20 12.08 -11.31
C VAL A 53 20.89 12.70 -11.75
N LEU A 54 20.92 13.75 -12.58
CA LEU A 54 19.70 14.35 -13.14
C LEU A 54 18.84 13.36 -13.95
N ARG A 55 19.44 12.33 -14.57
CA ARG A 55 18.71 11.30 -15.31
C ARG A 55 17.95 10.35 -14.39
N SER A 56 18.57 9.85 -13.32
CA SER A 56 17.90 9.00 -12.33
C SER A 56 16.84 9.79 -11.55
N LEU A 57 17.08 11.08 -11.29
CA LEU A 57 16.12 11.93 -10.59
C LEU A 57 14.83 12.21 -11.38
N ARG A 58 14.76 11.87 -12.68
CA ARG A 58 13.51 11.93 -13.44
C ARG A 58 12.45 10.94 -12.95
N VAL A 59 12.85 9.85 -12.29
CA VAL A 59 11.91 8.88 -11.68
C VAL A 59 11.05 9.55 -10.60
N PHE A 60 11.57 10.56 -9.88
CA PHE A 60 10.78 11.34 -8.91
C PHE A 60 9.61 12.10 -9.57
N ARG A 61 9.56 12.23 -10.91
CA ARG A 61 8.37 12.76 -11.59
C ARG A 61 7.14 11.85 -11.43
N ILE A 62 7.33 10.53 -11.24
CA ILE A 62 6.23 9.58 -10.96
C ILE A 62 5.53 9.95 -9.65
N ILE A 63 6.24 10.54 -8.68
CA ILE A 63 5.66 11.01 -7.41
C ILE A 63 4.59 12.09 -7.65
N ARG A 64 4.60 12.79 -8.79
CA ARG A 64 3.53 13.69 -9.18
C ARG A 64 2.18 12.98 -9.34
N ILE A 65 2.16 11.69 -9.71
CA ILE A 65 0.94 10.87 -9.78
C ILE A 65 0.31 10.71 -8.40
N ALA A 66 1.11 10.69 -7.32
CA ALA A 66 0.58 10.64 -5.95
C ALA A 66 -0.28 11.88 -5.61
N LYS A 67 -0.11 13.01 -6.33
CA LYS A 67 -1.03 14.16 -6.21
C LYS A 67 -2.45 13.84 -6.69
N LEU A 68 -2.63 12.95 -7.67
CA LEU A 68 -3.95 12.55 -8.17
C LEU A 68 -4.77 11.83 -7.11
N GLY A 69 -4.10 11.10 -6.20
CA GLY A 69 -4.75 10.47 -5.05
C GLY A 69 -5.42 11.46 -4.09
N ARG A 70 -5.02 12.73 -4.13
CA ARG A 70 -5.64 13.80 -3.33
C ARG A 70 -6.94 14.31 -3.94
N TYR A 71 -7.05 14.30 -5.26
CA TYR A 71 -8.24 14.80 -5.97
C TYR A 71 -9.23 13.69 -6.27
N SER A 72 -8.75 12.45 -6.39
CA SER A 72 -9.61 11.29 -6.62
C SER A 72 -10.30 10.86 -5.33
N ARG A 73 -11.58 11.21 -5.21
CA ARG A 73 -12.47 10.70 -4.15
C ARG A 73 -12.44 9.17 -4.08
N ALA A 74 -12.32 8.48 -5.22
CA ALA A 74 -12.20 7.03 -5.28
C ALA A 74 -10.94 6.52 -4.56
N LEU A 75 -9.78 7.14 -4.80
CA LEU A 75 -8.53 6.73 -4.16
C LEU A 75 -8.53 7.02 -2.64
N GLN A 76 -9.18 8.12 -2.23
CA GLN A 76 -9.39 8.41 -0.81
C GLN A 76 -10.29 7.37 -0.13
N MET A 77 -11.35 6.91 -0.80
CA MET A 77 -12.23 5.86 -0.27
C MET A 77 -11.47 4.53 -0.12
N ILE A 78 -10.66 4.16 -1.11
CA ILE A 78 -9.80 2.96 -1.04
C ILE A 78 -8.82 3.09 0.14
N ALA A 79 -8.12 4.22 0.27
CA ALA A 79 -7.19 4.45 1.37
C ALA A 79 -7.88 4.38 2.75
N GLN A 80 -9.11 4.89 2.86
CA GLN A 80 -9.91 4.80 4.08
C GLN A 80 -10.36 3.36 4.36
N ALA A 81 -10.74 2.59 3.32
CA ALA A 81 -11.06 1.18 3.45
C ALA A 81 -9.87 0.39 4.00
N PHE A 82 -8.67 0.57 3.44
CA PHE A 82 -7.42 -0.02 3.96
C PHE A 82 -7.17 0.36 5.43
N LYS A 83 -7.30 1.65 5.77
CA LYS A 83 -7.06 2.12 7.14
C LYS A 83 -8.07 1.56 8.14
N SER A 84 -9.34 1.42 7.74
CA SER A 84 -10.41 0.89 8.58
C SER A 84 -10.28 -0.62 8.80
N LYS A 85 -9.78 -1.37 7.81
CA LYS A 85 -9.61 -2.83 7.88
C LYS A 85 -8.17 -3.27 8.15
N ARG A 86 -7.28 -2.35 8.55
CA ARG A 86 -5.84 -2.62 8.70
C ARG A 86 -5.53 -3.82 9.60
N GLU A 87 -6.28 -3.99 10.69
CA GLU A 87 -6.05 -5.07 11.67
C GLU A 87 -6.36 -6.42 11.04
N HIS A 88 -7.50 -6.55 10.36
CA HIS A 88 -7.85 -7.76 9.62
C HIS A 88 -6.88 -8.06 8.47
N LEU A 89 -6.39 -7.02 7.76
CA LEU A 89 -5.40 -7.19 6.71
C LEU A 89 -4.07 -7.72 7.26
N ILE A 90 -3.58 -7.16 8.37
CA ILE A 90 -2.36 -7.61 9.04
C ILE A 90 -2.52 -9.07 9.50
N THR A 91 -3.66 -9.42 10.10
CA THR A 91 -3.96 -10.80 10.50
C THR A 91 -3.97 -11.75 9.29
N SER A 92 -4.60 -11.36 8.18
CA SER A 92 -4.62 -12.19 6.96
C SER A 92 -3.22 -12.38 6.36
N ALA A 93 -2.40 -11.32 6.35
CA ALA A 93 -1.03 -11.38 5.87
C ALA A 93 -0.15 -12.25 6.77
N PHE A 94 -0.38 -12.22 8.08
CA PHE A 94 0.31 -13.10 9.03
C PHE A 94 0.00 -14.58 8.73
N PHE A 95 -1.27 -14.95 8.55
CA PHE A 95 -1.61 -16.33 8.18
C PHE A 95 -1.03 -16.75 6.83
N MET A 96 -1.00 -15.85 5.84
CA MET A 96 -0.38 -16.10 4.54
C MET A 96 1.13 -16.34 4.68
N LEU A 97 1.82 -15.55 5.51
CA LEU A 97 3.25 -15.74 5.80
C LEU A 97 3.52 -17.10 6.46
N VAL A 98 2.71 -17.47 7.46
CA VAL A 98 2.83 -18.78 8.12
C VAL A 98 2.62 -19.92 7.11
N LEU A 99 1.62 -19.83 6.23
CA LEU A 99 1.38 -20.82 5.18
C LEU A 99 2.58 -20.93 4.22
N ILE A 100 3.16 -19.80 3.80
CA ILE A 100 4.36 -19.77 2.96
C ILE A 100 5.53 -20.49 3.65
N LEU A 101 5.76 -20.23 4.94
CA LEU A 101 6.86 -20.87 5.68
C LEU A 101 6.67 -22.38 5.83
N ILE A 102 5.43 -22.82 6.08
CA ILE A 102 5.10 -24.25 6.15
C ILE A 102 5.29 -24.91 4.77
N ALA A 103 4.76 -24.30 3.71
CA ALA A 103 4.90 -24.79 2.35
C ALA A 103 6.38 -24.88 1.92
N ALA A 104 7.17 -23.85 2.22
CA ALA A 104 8.60 -23.81 1.92
C ALA A 104 9.36 -24.91 2.65
N SER A 105 9.08 -25.09 3.94
CA SER A 105 9.75 -26.12 4.76
C SER A 105 9.40 -27.52 4.28
N LEU A 106 8.11 -27.79 4.02
CA LEU A 106 7.67 -29.09 3.49
C LEU A 106 8.25 -29.38 2.11
N MET A 107 8.27 -28.38 1.23
CA MET A 107 8.81 -28.55 -0.12
C MET A 107 10.31 -28.74 -0.13
N TYR A 108 11.02 -28.04 0.75
CA TYR A 108 12.44 -28.25 0.95
C TYR A 108 12.77 -29.69 1.28
N TYR A 109 12.12 -30.27 2.29
CA TYR A 109 12.37 -31.67 2.66
C TYR A 109 11.88 -32.68 1.62
N ALA A 110 10.84 -32.35 0.85
CA ALA A 110 10.32 -33.24 -0.18
C ALA A 110 11.16 -33.25 -1.48
N GLU A 111 11.77 -32.11 -1.85
CA GLU A 111 12.39 -31.92 -3.17
C GLU A 111 13.91 -31.73 -3.14
N ARG A 112 14.53 -31.45 -1.99
CA ARG A 112 15.99 -31.19 -1.92
C ARG A 112 16.82 -32.30 -2.54
N ASP A 113 16.49 -33.57 -2.30
CA ASP A 113 17.28 -34.69 -2.81
C ASP A 113 17.12 -34.88 -4.34
N ALA A 114 15.98 -34.49 -4.89
CA ALA A 114 15.69 -34.60 -6.32
C ALA A 114 16.15 -33.38 -7.12
N GLN A 115 16.13 -32.19 -6.50
CA GLN A 115 16.42 -30.91 -7.12
C GLN A 115 17.26 -30.02 -6.19
N PRO A 116 18.51 -30.40 -5.90
CA PRO A 116 19.36 -29.69 -4.94
C PRO A 116 19.72 -28.26 -5.39
N ASP A 117 19.73 -27.99 -6.70
CA ASP A 117 20.06 -26.67 -7.25
C ASP A 117 18.92 -25.65 -7.08
N HIS A 118 17.66 -26.11 -6.98
CA HIS A 118 16.47 -25.25 -6.85
C HIS A 118 15.91 -25.22 -5.42
N PHE A 119 16.04 -26.32 -4.69
CA PHE A 119 15.62 -26.46 -3.29
C PHE A 119 16.86 -26.62 -2.39
N ASP A 120 17.85 -25.72 -2.54
CA ASP A 120 19.11 -25.71 -1.78
C ASP A 120 18.92 -25.22 -0.33
N SER A 121 18.00 -24.27 -0.13
CA SER A 121 17.70 -23.63 1.15
C SER A 121 16.20 -23.38 1.34
N ILE A 122 15.77 -23.19 2.58
CA ILE A 122 14.37 -22.82 2.89
C ILE A 122 13.97 -21.51 2.19
N PRO A 123 14.80 -20.43 2.16
CA PRO A 123 14.49 -19.23 1.39
C PRO A 123 14.27 -19.48 -0.12
N SER A 124 15.03 -20.39 -0.73
CA SER A 124 14.80 -20.76 -2.14
C SER A 124 13.46 -21.48 -2.32
N ALA A 125 13.10 -22.38 -1.39
CA ALA A 125 11.77 -22.99 -1.36
C ALA A 125 10.64 -21.98 -1.07
N MET A 126 10.93 -20.89 -0.34
CA MET A 126 9.98 -19.80 -0.11
C MET A 126 9.66 -19.06 -1.41
N TRP A 127 10.62 -18.87 -2.32
CA TRP A 127 10.33 -18.27 -3.64
C TRP A 127 9.27 -19.06 -4.39
N TRP A 128 9.47 -20.38 -4.51
CA TRP A 128 8.49 -21.28 -5.12
C TRP A 128 7.12 -21.19 -4.41
N SER A 129 7.11 -21.20 -3.08
CA SER A 129 5.89 -21.14 -2.27
C SER A 129 5.14 -19.83 -2.48
N VAL A 130 5.83 -18.69 -2.53
CA VAL A 130 5.25 -17.37 -2.79
C VAL A 130 4.62 -17.36 -4.18
N VAL A 131 5.36 -17.74 -5.22
CA VAL A 131 4.88 -17.72 -6.61
C VAL A 131 3.68 -18.66 -6.81
N THR A 132 3.68 -19.81 -6.15
CA THR A 132 2.61 -20.81 -6.23
C THR A 132 1.37 -20.38 -5.45
N LEU A 133 1.52 -19.99 -4.18
CA LEU A 133 0.40 -19.61 -3.31
C LEU A 133 -0.26 -18.29 -3.73
N THR A 134 0.49 -17.39 -4.36
CA THR A 134 -0.05 -16.16 -4.96
C THR A 134 -0.61 -16.36 -6.36
N THR A 135 -0.66 -17.61 -6.85
CA THR A 135 -1.21 -17.99 -8.16
C THR A 135 -0.50 -17.37 -9.38
N VAL A 136 0.73 -16.86 -9.20
CA VAL A 136 1.55 -16.32 -10.30
C VAL A 136 2.08 -17.44 -11.18
N GLY A 137 2.67 -18.47 -10.57
CA GLY A 137 3.08 -19.70 -11.25
C GLY A 137 4.01 -19.48 -12.45
N TYR A 138 5.18 -18.84 -12.26
CA TYR A 138 6.14 -18.60 -13.34
C TYR A 138 6.59 -19.89 -14.06
N GLY A 139 6.59 -21.03 -13.35
CA GLY A 139 6.98 -22.33 -13.90
C GLY A 139 8.50 -22.52 -14.03
N ASP A 140 9.28 -21.62 -13.41
CA ASP A 140 10.74 -21.69 -13.29
C ASP A 140 11.19 -22.83 -12.38
N VAL A 141 10.45 -23.11 -11.31
CA VAL A 141 10.69 -24.20 -10.37
C VAL A 141 9.37 -24.93 -10.10
N TYR A 142 9.39 -26.26 -10.05
CA TYR A 142 8.22 -27.08 -9.72
C TYR A 142 8.64 -28.42 -9.11
N PRO A 143 7.81 -29.03 -8.23
CA PRO A 143 8.14 -30.31 -7.62
C PRO A 143 8.11 -31.45 -8.64
N VAL A 144 9.15 -32.28 -8.64
CA VAL A 144 9.26 -33.45 -9.51
C VAL A 144 8.94 -34.74 -8.77
N THR A 145 9.05 -34.77 -7.44
CA THR A 145 8.77 -35.97 -6.65
C THR A 145 7.26 -36.22 -6.50
N PRO A 146 6.82 -37.49 -6.37
CA PRO A 146 5.40 -37.79 -6.13
C PRO A 146 4.85 -37.13 -4.87
N VAL A 147 5.65 -37.11 -3.79
CA VAL A 147 5.29 -36.49 -2.51
C VAL A 147 5.20 -34.97 -2.67
N GLY A 148 6.18 -34.35 -3.32
CA GLY A 148 6.17 -32.91 -3.57
C GLY A 148 5.00 -32.46 -4.44
N ARG A 149 4.62 -33.24 -5.46
CA ARG A 149 3.43 -32.97 -6.29
C ARG A 149 2.12 -33.05 -5.49
N LEU A 150 1.98 -34.03 -4.62
CA LEU A 150 0.81 -34.14 -3.73
C LEU A 150 0.72 -32.93 -2.78
N LEU A 151 1.83 -32.59 -2.13
CA LEU A 151 1.93 -31.43 -1.24
C LEU A 151 1.62 -30.12 -1.98
N ALA A 152 2.16 -29.95 -3.19
CA ALA A 152 1.91 -28.77 -4.00
C ALA A 152 0.44 -28.65 -4.42
N ALA A 153 -0.22 -29.76 -4.76
CA ALA A 153 -1.66 -29.75 -5.07
C ALA A 153 -2.50 -29.28 -3.86
N VAL A 154 -2.20 -29.79 -2.67
CA VAL A 154 -2.87 -29.36 -1.42
C VAL A 154 -2.59 -27.89 -1.12
N MET A 155 -1.32 -27.47 -1.20
CA MET A 155 -0.93 -26.09 -0.92
C MET A 155 -1.53 -25.10 -1.94
N ALA A 156 -1.63 -25.47 -3.21
CA ALA A 156 -2.27 -24.63 -4.23
C ALA A 156 -3.74 -24.34 -3.90
N ILE A 157 -4.51 -25.35 -3.45
CA ILE A 157 -5.90 -25.17 -3.04
C ILE A 157 -6.00 -24.24 -1.82
N LEU A 158 -5.14 -24.44 -0.82
CA LEU A 158 -5.09 -23.57 0.37
C LEU A 158 -4.68 -22.13 0.02
N GLY A 159 -3.73 -21.96 -0.91
CA GLY A 159 -3.24 -20.67 -1.36
C GLY A 159 -4.32 -19.80 -1.98
N VAL A 160 -5.13 -20.37 -2.88
CA VAL A 160 -6.28 -19.68 -3.48
C VAL A 160 -7.25 -19.17 -2.40
N GLY A 161 -7.54 -20.00 -1.40
CA GLY A 161 -8.37 -19.61 -0.25
C GLY A 161 -7.77 -18.45 0.55
N MET A 162 -6.44 -18.46 0.75
CA MET A 162 -5.75 -17.44 1.53
C MET A 162 -5.64 -16.08 0.82
N VAL A 163 -5.47 -16.06 -0.51
CA VAL A 163 -5.47 -14.82 -1.31
C VAL A 163 -6.89 -14.21 -1.41
N ALA A 164 -7.94 -15.03 -1.30
CA ALA A 164 -9.31 -14.54 -1.28
C ALA A 164 -9.64 -13.69 -0.04
N LEU A 165 -8.98 -13.93 1.10
CA LEU A 165 -9.23 -13.21 2.36
C LEU A 165 -8.94 -11.70 2.28
N PRO A 166 -7.72 -11.22 1.94
CA PRO A 166 -7.45 -9.78 1.86
C PRO A 166 -8.31 -9.11 0.79
N THR A 167 -8.56 -9.79 -0.34
CA THR A 167 -9.42 -9.31 -1.42
C THR A 167 -10.85 -9.10 -0.93
N SER A 168 -11.41 -10.05 -0.20
CA SER A 168 -12.76 -9.98 0.38
C SER A 168 -12.88 -8.90 1.45
N ILE A 169 -11.89 -8.78 2.34
CA ILE A 169 -11.85 -7.76 3.39
C ILE A 169 -11.84 -6.35 2.78
N LEU A 170 -11.02 -6.14 1.75
CA LEU A 170 -10.95 -4.86 1.03
C LEU A 170 -12.25 -4.57 0.29
N GLY A 171 -12.84 -5.56 -0.37
CA GLY A 171 -14.14 -5.44 -1.04
C GLY A 171 -15.24 -5.01 -0.07
N ALA A 172 -15.34 -5.68 1.08
CA ALA A 172 -16.29 -5.33 2.13
C ALA A 172 -16.05 -3.91 2.68
N GLY A 173 -14.79 -3.54 2.92
CA GLY A 173 -14.44 -2.19 3.38
C GLY A 173 -14.77 -1.10 2.35
N PHE A 174 -14.64 -1.40 1.05
CA PHE A 174 -15.02 -0.48 -0.02
C PHE A 174 -16.54 -0.30 -0.11
N ILE A 175 -17.31 -1.39 -0.03
CA ILE A 175 -18.78 -1.36 0.00
C ILE A 175 -19.26 -0.57 1.22
N GLU A 176 -18.70 -0.82 2.40
CA GLU A 176 -19.03 -0.10 3.64
C GLU A 176 -18.79 1.41 3.51
N GLN A 177 -17.72 1.80 2.81
CA GLN A 177 -17.40 3.21 2.59
C GLN A 177 -18.33 3.86 1.55
N MET A 178 -18.82 3.12 0.56
CA MET A 178 -19.82 3.60 -0.40
C MET A 178 -21.22 3.70 0.21
N SER A 179 -21.57 2.79 1.11
CA SER A 179 -22.88 2.74 1.76
C SER A 179 -23.02 3.71 2.92
N LYS A 180 -21.93 4.35 3.39
CA LYS A 180 -21.99 5.35 4.45
C LYS A 180 -22.87 6.52 4.02
N PRO A 181 -24.03 6.72 4.67
CA PRO A 181 -24.86 7.88 4.38
C PRO A 181 -24.07 9.15 4.67
N SER A 182 -24.14 10.13 3.77
CA SER A 182 -23.60 11.45 4.03
C SER A 182 -24.21 11.98 5.34
N PRO A 183 -23.41 12.56 6.26
CA PRO A 183 -23.96 13.19 7.44
C PRO A 183 -24.93 14.27 6.95
N ARG A 184 -26.23 14.02 7.14
CA ARG A 184 -27.24 15.02 6.85
C ARG A 184 -26.95 16.18 7.80
N PRO A 185 -26.78 17.42 7.31
CA PRO A 185 -26.74 18.55 8.22
C PRO A 185 -28.02 18.48 9.06
N HIS A 186 -27.87 18.44 10.38
CA HIS A 186 -29.03 18.55 11.27
C HIS A 186 -29.80 19.78 10.82
N PRO A 187 -31.12 19.66 10.54
CA PRO A 187 -31.90 20.84 10.20
C PRO A 187 -31.74 21.83 11.36
N ALA A 188 -31.08 22.96 11.07
CA ALA A 188 -31.00 24.06 12.02
C ALA A 188 -32.43 24.59 12.19
N CYS A 189 -32.85 24.79 13.43
CA CYS A 189 -34.18 25.33 13.69
C CYS A 189 -34.31 26.72 13.03
N PRO A 190 -35.28 26.97 12.15
CA PRO A 190 -35.43 28.24 11.43
C PRO A 190 -35.73 29.44 12.36
N HIS A 191 -36.10 29.17 13.62
CA HIS A 191 -36.44 30.21 14.59
C HIS A 191 -35.30 30.55 15.58
N CYS A 192 -34.35 29.63 15.82
CA CYS A 192 -33.31 29.86 16.84
C CYS A 192 -31.89 29.48 16.40
N GLY A 193 -31.70 28.93 15.19
CA GLY A 193 -30.39 28.60 14.63
C GLY A 193 -29.63 27.48 15.36
N ARG A 194 -30.18 26.91 16.44
CA ARG A 194 -29.57 25.79 17.16
C ARG A 194 -29.79 24.50 16.38
N SER A 195 -28.77 23.64 16.37
CA SER A 195 -28.84 22.29 15.84
C SER A 195 -29.82 21.46 16.67
N LEU A 196 -30.82 20.86 16.03
CA LEU A 196 -31.68 19.86 16.65
C LEU A 196 -30.84 18.58 16.86
N GLN A 197 -30.22 18.47 18.03
CA GLN A 197 -29.59 17.24 18.49
C GLN A 197 -30.72 16.27 18.91
N ALA A 198 -30.66 15.04 18.39
CA ALA A 198 -31.50 13.94 18.84
C ALA A 198 -30.93 13.33 20.13
#